data_AF-A0AAJ3FGQ6-F1
#
_entry.id   AF-A0AAJ3FGQ6-F1
#
_cell.length_a   1.000
_cell.length_b   1.000
_cell.length_c   1.000
_cell.angle_alpha   90.00
_cell.angle_beta   90.00
_cell.angle_gamma   90.00
#
_symmetry.space_group_name_H-M   'P 1'
#
loop_
_entity.id
_entity.type
_entity.pdbx_description
1 polymer ?
#
loop_
_entity_poly.entity_id
_entity_poly.type
_entity_poly.pdbx_seq_one_letter_code
_entity_poly.pdbx_strand_id
1 'polypeptide(L)'
;MDRYDARKEIFDTLALFSSGRIQRESVPKGFYCYEVRHDDECMGIPCEISSHVLVNFWGTVISKVSLINNGEDRRYIGSDDWGYTGNIGMQLESWSENNM
;
A
#
# COMPACT_ATOMS: atom_id res chain seq x y z
N MET A 1 -12.07 -3.47 16.05
CA MET A 1 -12.26 -3.34 14.60
C MET A 1 -10.98 -2.72 14.09
N ASP A 2 -10.17 -3.48 13.37
CA ASP A 2 -8.86 -3.01 12.89
C ASP A 2 -9.09 -1.78 12.01
N ARG A 3 -8.47 -0.66 12.40
CA ARG A 3 -8.64 0.64 11.74
C ARG A 3 -7.61 0.75 10.63
N TYR A 4 -8.06 0.98 9.40
CA TYR A 4 -7.19 1.32 8.29
C TYR A 4 -6.75 2.77 8.40
N ASP A 5 -5.46 3.02 8.19
CA ASP A 5 -4.86 4.33 8.44
C ASP A 5 -4.90 5.22 7.20
N ALA A 6 -4.76 4.64 5.99
CA ALA A 6 -4.76 5.40 4.75
C ALA A 6 -5.22 4.59 3.54
N ARG A 7 -5.64 5.30 2.50
CA ARG A 7 -5.75 4.77 1.13
C ARG A 7 -4.47 5.05 0.36
N LYS A 8 -3.99 4.07 -0.37
CA LYS A 8 -2.73 4.09 -1.13
C LYS A 8 -2.95 3.62 -2.56
N GLU A 9 -2.07 4.06 -3.44
CA GLU A 9 -1.96 3.52 -4.79
C GLU A 9 -0.62 2.79 -4.84
N ILE A 10 -0.65 1.50 -5.11
CA ILE A 10 0.54 0.65 -5.09
C ILE A 10 0.52 -0.18 -6.37
N PHE A 11 1.57 -0.09 -7.20
CA PHE A 11 1.60 -0.69 -8.54
C PHE A 11 0.35 -0.31 -9.37
N ASP A 12 0.04 0.99 -9.45
CA ASP A 12 -1.14 1.56 -10.11
C ASP A 12 -2.48 0.98 -9.63
N THR A 13 -2.51 0.42 -8.41
CA THR A 13 -3.66 -0.26 -7.84
C THR A 13 -4.06 0.35 -6.50
N LEU A 14 -5.34 0.68 -6.36
CA LEU A 14 -5.88 1.16 -5.08
C LEU A 14 -5.85 0.07 -4.00
N ALA A 15 -5.25 0.41 -2.87
CA ALA A 15 -5.11 -0.46 -1.71
C ALA A 15 -5.35 0.30 -0.39
N LEU A 16 -5.64 -0.46 0.67
CA LEU A 16 -5.71 0.04 2.04
C LEU A 16 -4.38 -0.21 2.73
N PHE A 17 -3.92 0.75 3.51
CA PHE A 17 -2.71 0.64 4.32
C PHE A 17 -3.06 0.76 5.80
N SER A 18 -2.41 -0.06 6.63
CA SER A 18 -2.36 0.10 8.08
C SER A 18 -0.93 -0.01 8.59
N SER A 19 -0.53 0.81 9.55
CA SER A 19 0.78 0.72 10.21
C SER A 19 0.89 -0.50 11.15
N GLY A 20 -0.24 -1.13 11.49
CA GLY A 20 -0.28 -2.34 12.30
C GLY A 20 -0.20 -3.61 11.47
N ARG A 21 0.12 -4.73 12.13
CA ARG A 21 -0.07 -6.07 11.57
C ARG A 21 -1.53 -6.45 11.66
N ILE A 22 -2.12 -6.83 10.52
CA ILE A 22 -3.48 -7.36 10.44
C ILE A 22 -3.40 -8.88 10.33
N GLN A 23 -4.17 -9.59 11.14
CA GLN A 23 -4.28 -11.04 11.05
C GLN A 23 -4.94 -11.41 9.71
N ARG A 24 -4.30 -12.28 8.91
CA ARG A 24 -4.84 -12.61 7.57
C ARG A 24 -6.23 -13.23 7.65
N GLU A 25 -6.52 -13.92 8.75
CA GLU A 25 -7.81 -14.55 9.04
C GLU A 25 -8.93 -13.53 9.30
N SER A 26 -8.59 -12.29 9.71
CA SER A 26 -9.57 -11.21 9.88
C SER A 26 -9.89 -10.48 8.57
N VAL A 27 -9.09 -10.71 7.52
CA VAL A 27 -9.30 -10.10 6.21
C VAL A 27 -10.48 -10.77 5.49
N PRO A 28 -11.46 -10.00 4.98
CA PRO A 28 -12.59 -10.57 4.25
C PRO A 28 -12.15 -11.38 3.02
N LYS A 29 -12.90 -12.45 2.72
CA LYS A 29 -12.68 -13.25 1.51
C LYS A 29 -12.72 -12.37 0.25
N GLY A 30 -11.83 -12.66 -0.70
CA GLY A 30 -11.70 -11.90 -1.95
C GLY A 30 -10.79 -10.68 -1.87
N PHE A 31 -10.15 -10.45 -0.72
CA PHE A 31 -9.06 -9.50 -0.58
C PHE A 31 -7.73 -10.23 -0.41
N TYR A 32 -6.67 -9.56 -0.86
CA TYR A 32 -5.28 -9.97 -0.69
C TYR A 32 -4.64 -9.13 0.40
N CYS A 33 -3.80 -9.76 1.23
CA CYS A 33 -3.14 -9.12 2.36
C CYS A 33 -1.63 -9.33 2.26
N TYR A 34 -0.87 -8.24 2.36
CA TYR A 34 0.57 -8.21 2.23
C TYR A 34 1.19 -7.37 3.34
N GLU A 35 2.41 -7.70 3.72
CA GLU A 35 3.23 -6.90 4.62
C GLU A 35 4.25 -6.09 3.81
N VAL A 36 4.48 -4.86 4.24
CA VAL A 36 5.40 -3.91 3.59
C VAL A 36 6.69 -3.85 4.39
N ARG A 37 7.82 -3.96 3.69
CA ARG A 37 9.15 -3.74 4.26
C ARG A 37 9.65 -2.34 3.91
N HIS A 38 10.27 -1.67 4.89
CA HIS A 38 11.01 -0.43 4.65
C HIS A 38 12.52 -0.68 4.43
N ASP A 39 13.22 0.34 3.97
CA ASP A 39 14.67 0.35 3.75
C ASP A 39 15.48 0.00 5.01
N ASP A 40 16.71 -0.48 4.84
CA ASP A 40 17.57 -0.91 5.95
C ASP A 40 18.13 0.26 6.76
N GLU A 41 18.16 1.44 6.16
CA GLU A 41 18.67 2.69 6.70
C GLU A 41 17.59 3.47 7.49
N CYS A 42 16.37 2.93 7.58
CA CYS A 42 15.23 3.52 8.29
C CYS A 42 14.86 4.93 7.81
N MET A 43 15.08 5.22 6.52
CA MET A 43 14.71 6.48 5.86
C MET A 43 13.21 6.58 5.57
N GLY A 44 12.45 5.52 5.81
CA GLY A 44 10.99 5.50 5.63
C GLY A 44 10.58 5.26 4.19
N ILE A 45 11.40 4.53 3.44
CA ILE A 45 11.18 4.23 2.03
C ILE A 45 10.63 2.80 1.92
N PRO A 46 9.50 2.57 1.24
CA PRO A 46 9.00 1.22 0.98
C PRO A 46 9.90 0.54 -0.05
N CYS A 47 10.28 -0.71 0.22
CA CYS A 47 11.13 -1.46 -0.71
C CYS A 47 10.48 -2.72 -1.25
N GLU A 48 9.58 -3.34 -0.49
CA GLU A 48 9.05 -4.66 -0.83
C GLU A 48 7.66 -4.87 -0.23
N ILE A 49 6.77 -5.52 -0.98
CA ILE A 49 5.62 -6.24 -0.40
C ILE A 49 5.89 -7.74 -0.41
N SER A 50 5.50 -8.42 0.66
CA SER A 50 5.63 -9.87 0.79
C SER A 50 4.43 -10.43 1.56
N SER A 51 4.19 -11.74 1.44
CA SER A 51 3.27 -12.40 2.36
C SER A 51 3.68 -12.13 3.81
N HIS A 52 4.96 -12.27 4.15
CA HIS A 52 5.46 -12.06 5.50
C HIS A 52 6.84 -11.37 5.51
N VAL A 53 6.99 -10.36 6.36
CA VAL A 53 8.18 -9.55 6.57
C VAL A 53 8.67 -9.74 8.01
N LEU A 54 9.86 -10.33 8.15
CA LEU A 54 10.46 -10.60 9.46
C LEU A 54 11.23 -9.40 10.03
N VAL A 55 11.86 -8.61 9.17
CA VAL A 55 12.73 -7.48 9.56
C VAL A 55 12.30 -6.24 8.80
N ASN A 56 12.35 -5.08 9.46
CA ASN A 56 11.96 -3.78 8.90
C ASN A 56 10.50 -3.74 8.42
N PHE A 57 9.61 -4.33 9.21
CA PHE A 57 8.17 -4.24 8.97
C PHE A 57 7.71 -2.78 9.08
N TRP A 58 7.01 -2.32 8.05
CA TRP A 58 6.44 -0.99 8.02
C TRP A 58 4.92 -1.00 8.24
N GLY A 59 4.22 -1.93 7.59
CA GLY A 59 2.76 -1.96 7.66
C GLY A 59 2.15 -3.09 6.87
N THR A 60 0.82 -3.12 6.88
CA THR A 60 0.01 -4.08 6.12
C THR A 60 -0.71 -3.37 5.00
N VAL A 61 -0.72 -3.98 3.83
CA VAL A 61 -1.44 -3.55 2.62
C VAL A 61 -2.53 -4.57 2.30
N ILE A 62 -3.75 -4.08 2.06
CA ILE A 62 -4.87 -4.91 1.62
C ILE A 62 -5.38 -4.40 0.28
N SER A 63 -5.51 -5.30 -0.70
CA SER A 63 -5.99 -4.99 -2.06
C SER A 63 -7.10 -5.94 -2.49
N LYS A 64 -7.94 -5.50 -3.44
CA LYS A 64 -8.93 -6.37 -4.11
C LYS A 64 -8.34 -7.23 -5.22
N VAL A 65 -7.17 -6.87 -5.71
CA VAL A 65 -6.46 -7.58 -6.77
C VAL A 65 -5.07 -7.98 -6.28
N SER A 66 -4.52 -9.06 -6.85
CA SER A 66 -3.17 -9.49 -6.48
C SER A 66 -2.15 -8.43 -6.89
N LEU A 67 -1.31 -8.02 -5.95
CA LEU A 67 -0.21 -7.08 -6.21
C LEU A 67 1.10 -7.81 -6.54
N ILE A 68 1.19 -9.10 -6.21
CA ILE A 68 2.33 -9.96 -6.51
C ILE A 68 2.02 -10.78 -7.76
N ASN A 69 3.04 -11.00 -8.60
CA ASN A 69 2.91 -11.77 -9.83
C ASN A 69 2.65 -13.25 -9.52
N ASN A 70 2.03 -13.95 -10.47
CA ASN A 70 1.74 -15.37 -10.32
C ASN A 70 3.02 -16.18 -10.13
N GLY A 71 3.09 -16.93 -9.02
CA GLY A 71 4.22 -17.79 -8.68
C GLY A 71 5.33 -17.11 -7.88
N GLU A 72 5.17 -15.84 -7.51
CA GLU A 72 6.10 -15.11 -6.64
C GLU A 72 5.52 -14.95 -5.22
N ASP A 73 6.40 -14.87 -4.22
CA ASP A 73 6.03 -14.66 -2.81
C ASP A 73 6.15 -13.20 -2.35
N ARG A 74 6.86 -12.39 -3.15
CA ARG A 74 7.19 -10.98 -2.87
C ARG A 74 7.32 -10.19 -4.16
N ARG A 75 7.22 -8.87 -4.07
CA ARG A 75 7.44 -7.92 -5.17
C ARG A 75 8.14 -6.67 -4.64
N TYR A 76 9.21 -6.25 -5.32
CA TYR A 76 9.91 -5.01 -5.01
C TYR A 76 9.09 -3.79 -5.44
N ILE A 77 9.17 -2.74 -4.64
CA ILE A 77 8.49 -1.46 -4.84
C ILE A 77 9.50 -0.50 -5.45
N GLY A 78 9.29 -0.10 -6.71
CA GLY A 78 10.05 0.97 -7.35
C GLY A 78 9.66 2.35 -6.81
N SER A 79 10.40 3.39 -7.21
CA SER A 79 10.14 4.78 -6.78
C SER A 79 8.73 5.26 -7.12
N ASP A 80 8.18 4.79 -8.24
CA ASP A 80 6.89 5.24 -8.77
C ASP A 80 5.73 4.30 -8.37
N ASP A 81 6.07 3.17 -7.73
CA ASP A 81 5.11 2.13 -7.37
C ASP A 81 4.40 2.38 -6.03
N TRP A 82 4.74 3.47 -5.31
CA TRP A 82 4.18 3.79 -4.00
C TRP A 82 3.60 5.21 -3.96
N GLY A 83 2.34 5.33 -4.36
CA GLY A 83 1.57 6.57 -4.38
C GLY A 83 0.71 6.79 -3.13
N TYR A 84 0.53 8.06 -2.76
CA TYR A 84 -0.49 8.47 -1.81
C TYR A 84 -1.72 8.96 -2.57
N THR A 85 -2.87 8.31 -2.39
CA THR A 85 -4.15 8.76 -2.97
C THR A 85 -4.71 10.02 -2.31
N GLY A 86 -3.97 10.62 -1.37
CA GLY A 86 -4.35 11.82 -0.62
C GLY A 86 -3.92 13.14 -1.25
N ASN A 87 -3.99 13.27 -2.59
CA ASN A 87 -3.44 14.33 -3.43
C ASN A 87 -1.97 14.15 -3.81
N ILE A 88 -1.72 13.41 -4.88
CA ILE A 88 -0.56 13.63 -5.75
C ILE A 88 -1.14 13.89 -7.14
N GLY A 89 -1.19 15.16 -7.55
CA GLY A 89 -1.46 15.54 -8.94
C GLY A 89 -2.60 16.52 -9.24
N MET A 90 -3.38 17.02 -8.29
CA MET A 90 -4.22 18.21 -8.55
C MET A 90 -3.46 19.45 -8.10
N GLN A 91 -2.94 20.22 -9.05
CA GLN A 91 -2.55 21.60 -8.79
C GLN A 91 -3.77 22.34 -8.19
N LEU A 92 -3.50 23.18 -7.19
CA LEU A 92 -4.48 23.98 -6.43
C LEU A 92 -5.47 24.76 -7.33
N GLU A 93 -5.11 25.01 -8.59
CA GLU A 93 -5.92 25.74 -9.58
C GLU A 93 -7.05 24.90 -10.22
N SER A 94 -7.03 23.58 -10.11
CA SER A 94 -8.06 22.73 -10.74
C SER A 94 -9.38 22.65 -9.94
N TRP A 95 -9.53 23.44 -8.86
CA TRP A 95 -10.76 23.49 -8.07
C TRP A 95 -11.59 24.77 -8.23
N SER A 96 -11.11 25.78 -8.99
CA SER A 96 -11.85 27.04 -9.18
C SER A 96 -12.65 27.17 -10.48
N GLU A 97 -12.63 26.20 -11.41
CA GLU A 97 -13.31 26.36 -12.72
C GLU A 97 -14.40 25.33 -13.05
N ASN A 98 -14.86 24.50 -12.11
CA ASN A 98 -16.00 23.60 -12.34
C ASN A 98 -17.16 23.79 -11.36
N ASN A 99 -17.40 25.04 -10.93
CA ASN A 99 -18.65 25.45 -10.28
C ASN A 99 -19.15 26.79 -10.86
N MET A 100 -19.45 26.80 -12.16
CA MET A 100 -20.47 27.67 -12.76
C MET A 100 -21.15 26.97 -13.93
#